data_AF-A0A2X1NEK0-F1
#
_entry.id   AF-A0A2X1NEK0-F1
#
_cell.length_a   1.000
_cell.length_b   1.000
_cell.length_c   1.000
_cell.angle_alpha   90.00
_cell.angle_beta   90.00
_cell.angle_gamma   90.00
#
_symmetry.space_group_name_H-M   'P 1'
#
loop_
_entity.id
_entity.type
_entity.pdbx_description
1 polymer ?
#
loop_
_entity_poly.entity_id
_entity_poly.type
_entity_poly.pdbx_seq_one_letter_code
_entity_poly.pdbx_strand_id
1 'polypeptide(L)'
;MLRDDKSYPFIFLSGDTHPRLAMHRGAKHAKGEYFGPFPNGYAVRETLALLQKIFPIRQCENSVYRNRSRPCLQYQIGRCLGPCVEGLVSEEEYAQQVEYVRLFLSGKDDQVLTQLISRMETASQNLEFEEAARIRDQIQAVRRVTEKQFVSIPATTLTLLVWRSMRAWLVSTYCSFVRAKCSAAAAISRSAWRYGTERGGGNLRRTVLFTRQPDAHLTG
;
A
#
# COMPACT_ATOMS: atom_id res chain seq x y z
N MET A 1 -26.73 -17.70 -27.35
CA MET A 1 -26.77 -17.25 -25.95
C MET A 1 -25.37 -17.32 -25.37
N LEU A 2 -24.72 -16.18 -25.12
CA LEU A 2 -23.38 -16.12 -24.55
C LEU A 2 -23.52 -16.20 -23.01
N ARG A 3 -23.35 -17.39 -22.44
CA ARG A 3 -23.31 -17.57 -20.98
C ARG A 3 -22.00 -16.98 -20.46
N ASP A 4 -22.09 -15.81 -19.85
CA ASP A 4 -20.98 -15.24 -19.09
C ASP A 4 -21.07 -15.72 -17.64
N ASP A 5 -20.90 -17.03 -17.41
CA ASP A 5 -20.72 -17.60 -16.07
C ASP A 5 -19.29 -17.33 -15.56
N LYS A 6 -18.82 -16.07 -15.68
CA LYS A 6 -17.50 -15.64 -15.22
C LYS A 6 -17.50 -15.62 -13.70
N SER A 7 -17.19 -16.77 -13.12
CA SER A 7 -16.71 -16.83 -11.74
C SER A 7 -15.50 -15.91 -11.62
N TYR A 8 -15.64 -14.83 -10.86
CA TYR A 8 -14.55 -13.90 -10.63
C TYR A 8 -13.35 -14.65 -10.04
N PRO A 9 -12.13 -14.37 -10.52
CA PRO A 9 -10.94 -15.01 -9.98
C PRO A 9 -10.55 -14.41 -8.62
N PHE A 10 -9.97 -15.25 -7.78
CA PHE A 10 -9.47 -14.92 -6.45
C PHE A 10 -7.99 -15.30 -6.34
N ILE A 11 -7.31 -14.69 -5.39
CA ILE A 11 -6.02 -15.17 -4.88
C ILE A 11 -6.32 -16.07 -3.69
N PHE A 12 -5.80 -17.29 -3.72
CA PHE A 12 -5.95 -18.28 -2.67
C PHE A 12 -4.62 -18.45 -1.93
N LEU A 13 -4.68 -18.36 -0.60
CA LEU A 13 -3.59 -18.67 0.32
C LEU A 13 -3.94 -19.96 1.06
N SER A 14 -3.18 -21.03 0.86
CA SER A 14 -3.48 -22.33 1.47
C SER A 14 -3.23 -22.34 2.98
N GLY A 15 -4.05 -23.07 3.74
CA GLY A 15 -3.84 -23.31 5.18
C GLY A 15 -2.89 -24.47 5.53
N ASP A 16 -1.93 -24.79 4.65
CA ASP A 16 -0.90 -25.80 4.92
C ASP A 16 0.20 -25.23 5.82
N THR A 17 1.09 -26.07 6.40
CA THR A 17 2.25 -25.62 7.22
C THR A 17 3.11 -24.57 6.52
N HIS A 18 3.31 -24.75 5.21
CA HIS A 18 3.94 -23.75 4.35
C HIS A 18 2.90 -23.24 3.34
N PRO A 19 2.16 -22.16 3.69
CA PRO A 19 1.14 -21.58 2.81
C PRO A 19 1.68 -21.24 1.43
N ARG A 20 0.89 -21.55 0.40
CA ARG A 20 1.17 -21.24 -1.00
C ARG A 20 0.18 -20.21 -1.51
N LEU A 21 0.65 -19.36 -2.41
CA LEU A 21 -0.20 -18.47 -3.19
C LEU A 21 -0.58 -19.12 -4.53
N ALA A 22 -1.86 -19.13 -4.84
CA ALA A 22 -2.36 -19.64 -6.12
C ALA A 22 -3.54 -18.79 -6.63
N MET A 23 -3.76 -18.83 -7.93
CA MET A 23 -5.00 -18.33 -8.53
C MET A 23 -6.11 -19.35 -8.32
N HIS A 24 -7.26 -18.91 -7.83
CA HIS A 24 -8.46 -19.74 -7.70
C HIS A 24 -9.61 -19.18 -8.54
N ARG A 25 -10.41 -20.06 -9.14
CA ARG A 25 -11.65 -19.73 -9.85
C ARG A 25 -12.75 -20.69 -9.44
N GLY A 26 -13.98 -20.20 -9.35
CA GLY A 26 -15.16 -21.01 -9.02
C GLY A 26 -15.36 -21.17 -7.51
N ALA A 27 -16.09 -22.23 -7.14
CA ALA A 27 -16.51 -22.46 -5.75
C ALA A 27 -15.33 -22.69 -4.79
N LYS A 28 -15.46 -22.18 -3.56
CA LYS A 28 -14.43 -22.19 -2.52
C LYS A 28 -14.48 -23.51 -1.75
N HIS A 29 -13.77 -24.52 -2.23
CA HIS A 29 -13.71 -25.84 -1.57
C HIS A 29 -12.41 -26.12 -0.82
N ALA A 30 -11.34 -25.38 -1.13
CA ALA A 30 -10.04 -25.61 -0.52
C ALA A 30 -9.92 -24.87 0.82
N LYS A 31 -9.25 -25.48 1.79
CA LYS A 31 -9.00 -24.88 3.10
C LYS A 31 -7.93 -23.79 3.00
N GLY A 32 -8.30 -22.57 3.34
CA GLY A 32 -7.40 -21.42 3.31
C GLY A 32 -8.16 -20.11 3.17
N GLU A 33 -7.41 -19.05 2.90
CA GLU A 33 -7.93 -17.69 2.77
C GLU A 33 -8.08 -17.31 1.30
N TYR A 34 -9.15 -16.59 0.99
CA TYR A 34 -9.48 -16.15 -0.36
C TYR A 34 -9.55 -14.62 -0.41
N PHE A 35 -8.70 -14.01 -1.21
CA PHE A 35 -8.61 -12.56 -1.42
C PHE A 35 -9.14 -12.21 -2.81
N GLY A 36 -10.00 -11.18 -2.91
CA GLY A 36 -10.70 -10.81 -4.15
C GLY A 36 -12.21 -10.70 -3.95
N PRO A 37 -13.01 -10.34 -4.97
CA PRO A 37 -12.87 -10.71 -6.39
C PRO A 37 -12.01 -9.75 -7.23
N PHE A 38 -11.25 -10.31 -8.18
CA PHE A 38 -10.49 -9.52 -9.16
C PHE A 38 -11.26 -9.37 -10.48
N PRO A 39 -11.05 -8.28 -11.25
CA PRO A 39 -11.86 -7.99 -12.44
C PRO A 39 -11.67 -9.02 -13.56
N ASN A 40 -10.46 -9.57 -13.69
CA ASN A 40 -10.15 -10.60 -14.66
C ASN A 40 -8.93 -11.42 -14.19
N GLY A 41 -8.66 -12.51 -14.90
CA GLY A 41 -7.54 -13.39 -14.54
C GLY A 41 -6.16 -12.80 -14.79
N TYR A 42 -6.06 -11.78 -15.64
CA TYR A 42 -4.81 -11.08 -15.90
C TYR A 42 -4.39 -10.24 -14.69
N ALA A 43 -5.33 -9.51 -14.09
CA ALA A 43 -5.12 -8.74 -12.86
C ALA A 43 -4.59 -9.63 -11.73
N VAL A 44 -5.14 -10.84 -11.55
CA VAL A 44 -4.64 -11.78 -10.55
C VAL A 44 -3.20 -12.20 -10.82
N ARG A 45 -2.83 -12.49 -12.08
CA ARG A 45 -1.46 -12.88 -12.43
C ARG A 45 -0.48 -11.73 -12.22
N GLU A 46 -0.87 -10.50 -12.53
CA GLU A 46 -0.07 -9.31 -12.27
C GLU A 46 0.16 -9.11 -10.78
N THR A 47 -0.90 -9.20 -9.96
CA THR A 47 -0.79 -9.12 -8.50
C THR A 47 0.09 -10.25 -7.95
N LEU A 48 -0.10 -11.50 -8.38
CA LEU A 48 0.75 -12.63 -7.98
C LEU A 48 2.22 -12.44 -8.38
N ALA A 49 2.50 -11.85 -9.54
CA ALA A 49 3.85 -11.57 -10.00
C ALA A 49 4.51 -10.45 -9.19
N LEU A 50 3.75 -9.44 -8.76
CA LEU A 50 4.21 -8.40 -7.85
C LEU A 50 4.51 -8.97 -6.46
N LEU A 51 3.58 -9.77 -5.91
CA LEU A 51 3.74 -10.40 -4.61
C LEU A 51 5.00 -11.27 -4.56
N GLN A 52 5.29 -12.08 -5.58
CA GLN A 52 6.51 -12.89 -5.63
C GLN A 52 7.81 -12.09 -5.59
N LYS A 53 7.81 -10.86 -6.12
CA LYS A 53 9.00 -10.01 -6.12
C LYS A 53 9.21 -9.33 -4.77
N ILE A 54 8.13 -9.06 -4.06
CA ILE A 54 8.17 -8.35 -2.78
C ILE A 54 8.29 -9.33 -1.62
N PHE A 55 7.54 -10.42 -1.65
CA PHE A 55 7.46 -11.43 -0.59
C PHE A 55 7.79 -12.80 -1.20
N PRO A 56 8.96 -13.39 -0.87
CA PRO A 56 9.40 -14.66 -1.44
C PRO A 56 8.61 -15.86 -0.90
N ILE A 57 7.36 -16.02 -1.34
CA ILE A 57 6.44 -17.09 -0.93
C ILE A 57 6.32 -18.18 -1.99
N ARG A 58 6.08 -19.40 -1.53
CA ARG A 58 5.84 -20.57 -2.37
C ARG A 58 4.59 -20.42 -3.26
N GLN A 59 4.70 -20.91 -4.49
CA GLN A 59 3.57 -21.12 -5.41
C GLN A 59 3.46 -22.55 -5.94
N CYS A 60 4.44 -23.41 -5.64
CA CYS A 60 4.43 -24.78 -6.12
C CYS A 60 3.26 -25.57 -5.50
N GLU A 61 2.67 -26.45 -6.30
CA GLU A 61 1.64 -27.37 -5.84
C GLU A 61 2.15 -28.30 -4.75
N ASN A 62 1.24 -28.82 -3.94
CA ASN A 62 1.58 -29.68 -2.79
C ASN A 62 2.24 -30.99 -3.24
N SER A 63 1.87 -31.51 -4.42
CA SER A 63 2.50 -32.67 -5.06
C SER A 63 3.98 -32.43 -5.32
N VAL A 64 4.31 -31.29 -5.93
CA VAL A 64 5.68 -30.88 -6.21
C VAL A 64 6.43 -30.59 -4.92
N TYR A 65 5.82 -29.88 -3.98
CA TYR A 65 6.42 -29.56 -2.68
C TYR A 65 6.91 -30.81 -1.94
N ARG A 66 6.09 -31.86 -1.85
CA ARG A 66 6.42 -33.10 -1.10
C ARG A 66 7.48 -33.96 -1.78
N ASN A 67 7.63 -33.86 -3.10
CA ASN A 67 8.51 -34.74 -3.88
C ASN A 67 9.83 -34.07 -4.29
N ARG A 68 10.22 -32.96 -3.66
CA ARG A 68 11.40 -32.18 -4.02
C ARG A 68 12.51 -32.37 -3.00
N SER A 69 13.67 -32.79 -3.48
CA SER A 69 14.92 -32.84 -2.73
C SER A 69 15.89 -31.71 -3.09
N ARG A 70 15.67 -31.01 -4.21
CA ARG A 70 16.56 -29.96 -4.74
C ARG A 70 15.84 -28.61 -4.84
N PRO A 71 16.51 -27.47 -4.53
CA PRO A 71 15.90 -26.15 -4.68
C PRO A 71 15.49 -25.90 -6.14
N CYS A 72 14.36 -25.23 -6.31
CA CYS A 72 13.79 -24.92 -7.61
C CYS A 72 14.36 -23.61 -8.17
N LEU A 73 14.10 -23.36 -9.46
CA LEU A 73 14.51 -22.12 -10.12
C LEU A 73 13.96 -20.88 -9.40
N GLN A 74 12.74 -20.95 -8.85
CA GLN A 74 12.12 -19.82 -8.12
C GLN A 74 12.92 -19.43 -6.88
N TYR A 75 13.55 -20.38 -6.20
CA TYR A 75 14.46 -20.10 -5.10
C TYR A 75 15.73 -19.40 -5.59
N GLN A 76 16.34 -19.92 -6.66
CA GLN A 76 17.58 -19.37 -7.21
C GLN A 76 17.45 -17.93 -7.72
N ILE A 77 16.26 -17.54 -8.21
CA ILE A 77 15.97 -16.17 -8.65
C ILE A 77 15.36 -15.30 -7.54
N GLY A 78 15.32 -15.78 -6.29
CA GLY A 78 14.87 -15.01 -5.11
C GLY A 78 13.36 -14.79 -5.01
N ARG A 79 12.53 -15.58 -5.69
CA ARG A 79 11.05 -15.47 -5.63
C ARG A 79 10.39 -16.38 -4.60
N CYS A 80 11.16 -17.27 -3.98
CA CYS A 80 10.68 -18.20 -2.96
C CYS A 80 11.81 -18.46 -1.97
N LEU A 81 11.52 -18.50 -0.67
CA LEU A 81 12.50 -18.88 0.36
C LEU A 81 12.89 -20.36 0.34
N GLY A 82 12.16 -21.18 -0.44
CA GLY A 82 12.49 -22.58 -0.63
C GLY A 82 12.24 -23.49 0.58
N PRO A 83 11.08 -23.40 1.27
CA PRO A 83 10.76 -24.32 2.39
C PRO A 83 10.56 -25.78 1.96
N CYS A 84 10.82 -26.09 0.69
CA CYS A 84 10.77 -27.44 0.12
C CYS A 84 12.00 -28.27 0.49
N VAL A 85 13.12 -27.62 0.83
CA VAL A 85 14.38 -28.28 1.20
C VAL A 85 14.69 -27.88 2.63
N GLU A 86 14.96 -28.87 3.47
CA GLU A 86 15.28 -28.68 4.88
C GLU A 86 16.55 -27.83 5.04
N GLY A 87 16.52 -26.88 5.96
CA GLY A 87 17.66 -26.01 6.30
C GLY A 87 17.82 -24.74 5.46
N LEU A 88 16.98 -24.47 4.44
CA LEU A 88 17.05 -23.22 3.67
C LEU A 88 16.37 -22.03 4.34
N VAL A 89 15.33 -22.27 5.13
CA VAL A 89 14.53 -21.24 5.81
C VAL A 89 13.92 -21.84 7.08
N SER A 90 13.80 -21.03 8.14
CA SER A 90 13.09 -21.46 9.35
C SER A 90 11.57 -21.33 9.19
N GLU A 91 10.81 -22.12 9.94
CA GLU A 91 9.34 -22.06 9.90
C GLU A 91 8.83 -20.68 10.34
N GLU A 92 9.51 -20.06 11.32
CA GLU A 92 9.16 -18.75 11.86
C GLU A 92 9.38 -17.65 10.82
N GLU A 93 10.50 -17.69 10.09
CA GLU A 93 10.81 -16.72 9.06
C GLU A 93 9.81 -16.82 7.90
N TYR A 94 9.46 -18.06 7.50
CA TYR A 94 8.46 -18.28 6.48
C TYR A 94 7.07 -17.80 6.93
N ALA A 95 6.68 -18.08 8.18
CA ALA A 95 5.41 -17.63 8.75
C ALA A 95 5.31 -16.10 8.79
N GLN A 96 6.40 -15.40 9.13
CA GLN A 96 6.46 -13.94 9.08
C GLN A 96 6.23 -13.40 7.66
N GLN A 97 6.84 -14.01 6.64
CA GLN A 97 6.60 -13.60 5.25
C GLN A 97 5.14 -13.81 4.84
N VAL A 98 4.54 -14.92 5.25
CA VAL A 98 3.11 -15.20 5.02
C VAL A 98 2.24 -14.14 5.66
N GLU A 99 2.56 -13.69 6.87
CA GLU A 99 1.82 -12.63 7.55
C GLU A 99 1.91 -11.30 6.78
N TYR A 100 3.08 -10.93 6.25
CA TYR A 100 3.18 -9.73 5.41
C TYR A 100 2.29 -9.80 4.18
N VAL A 101 2.22 -10.97 3.54
CA VAL A 101 1.31 -11.16 2.40
C VAL A 101 -0.15 -11.07 2.80
N ARG A 102 -0.53 -11.64 3.96
CA ARG A 102 -1.89 -11.55 4.48
C ARG A 102 -2.28 -10.09 4.76
N LEU A 103 -1.42 -9.33 5.42
CA LEU A 103 -1.62 -7.91 5.71
C LEU A 103 -1.70 -7.09 4.42
N PHE A 104 -0.79 -7.34 3.48
CA PHE A 104 -0.76 -6.64 2.19
C PHE A 104 -2.03 -6.90 1.37
N LEU A 105 -2.46 -8.17 1.25
CA LEU A 105 -3.71 -8.53 0.55
C LEU A 105 -4.98 -8.02 1.26
N SER A 106 -4.89 -7.75 2.56
CA SER A 106 -5.97 -7.14 3.35
C SER A 106 -5.99 -5.60 3.26
N GLY A 107 -5.07 -4.99 2.51
CA GLY A 107 -4.97 -3.53 2.38
C GLY A 107 -4.39 -2.83 3.61
N LYS A 108 -3.62 -3.54 4.45
CA LYS A 108 -2.91 -2.98 5.61
C LYS A 108 -1.45 -2.70 5.28
N ASP A 109 -1.22 -2.02 4.16
CA ASP A 109 0.13 -1.75 3.63
C ASP A 109 0.98 -0.90 4.57
N ASP A 110 0.39 0.07 5.27
CA ASP A 110 1.10 0.86 6.30
C ASP A 110 1.67 -0.02 7.41
N GLN A 111 0.93 -1.04 7.86
CA GLN A 111 1.40 -1.96 8.92
C GLN A 111 2.58 -2.80 8.43
N VAL A 112 2.53 -3.29 7.19
CA VAL A 112 3.64 -4.02 6.58
C VAL A 112 4.87 -3.14 6.47
N LEU A 113 4.71 -1.89 6.04
CA LEU A 113 5.81 -0.93 5.95
C LEU A 113 6.44 -0.66 7.32
N THR A 114 5.65 -0.44 8.37
CA THR A 114 6.16 -0.24 9.72
C THR A 114 6.97 -1.45 10.21
N GLN A 115 6.47 -2.66 9.99
CA GLN A 115 7.18 -3.89 10.39
C GLN A 115 8.48 -4.09 9.61
N LEU A 116 8.50 -3.81 8.31
CA LEU A 116 9.72 -3.90 7.49
C LEU A 116 10.75 -2.85 7.91
N ILE A 117 10.34 -1.61 8.20
CA ILE A 117 11.23 -0.55 8.67
C ILE A 117 11.88 -0.95 10.00
N SER A 118 11.07 -1.45 10.95
CA SER A 118 11.60 -1.93 12.23
C SER A 118 12.62 -3.05 12.06
N ARG A 119 12.37 -4.02 11.17
CA ARG A 119 13.34 -5.09 10.87
C ARG A 119 14.62 -4.58 10.23
N MET A 120 14.51 -3.64 9.30
CA MET A 120 15.67 -3.00 8.67
C MET A 120 16.54 -2.28 9.72
N GLU A 121 15.91 -1.56 10.66
CA GLU A 121 16.59 -0.89 11.76
C GLU A 121 17.27 -1.89 12.70
N THR A 122 16.61 -3.00 13.04
CA THR A 122 17.22 -4.08 13.85
C THR A 122 18.41 -4.72 13.14
N ALA A 123 18.29 -5.05 11.84
CA ALA A 123 19.40 -5.58 11.06
C ALA A 123 20.58 -4.59 11.01
N SER A 124 20.29 -3.30 10.84
CA SER A 124 21.30 -2.24 10.87
C SER A 124 21.98 -2.13 12.24
N GLN A 125 21.24 -2.27 13.34
CA GLN A 125 21.80 -2.25 14.70
C GLN A 125 22.69 -3.48 14.95
N ASN A 126 22.33 -4.63 14.38
CA ASN A 126 23.10 -5.87 14.44
C ASN A 126 24.31 -5.90 13.48
N LEU A 127 24.58 -4.80 12.76
CA LEU A 127 25.65 -4.68 11.76
C LEU A 127 25.47 -5.62 10.54
N GLU A 128 24.25 -6.08 10.28
CA GLU A 128 23.86 -6.92 9.15
C GLU A 128 23.47 -6.06 7.93
N PHE A 129 24.45 -5.34 7.38
CA PHE A 129 24.20 -4.33 6.34
C PHE A 129 23.63 -4.91 5.04
N GLU A 130 24.00 -6.15 4.69
CA GLU A 130 23.44 -6.83 3.50
C GLU A 130 21.95 -7.08 3.66
N GLU A 131 21.51 -7.54 4.84
CA GLU A 131 20.10 -7.78 5.12
C GLU A 131 19.33 -6.46 5.21
N ALA A 132 19.88 -5.44 5.87
CA ALA A 132 19.28 -4.12 5.90
C ALA A 132 19.09 -3.54 4.49
N ALA A 133 20.07 -3.73 3.59
CA ALA A 133 19.94 -3.30 2.19
C ALA A 133 18.84 -4.07 1.44
N ARG A 134 18.73 -5.39 1.64
CA ARG A 134 17.65 -6.21 1.06
C ARG A 134 16.27 -5.72 1.52
N ILE A 135 16.10 -5.50 2.82
CA ILE A 135 14.82 -5.03 3.38
C ILE A 135 14.49 -3.62 2.89
N ARG A 136 15.49 -2.73 2.78
CA ARG A 136 15.29 -1.38 2.22
C ARG A 136 14.74 -1.44 0.79
N ASP A 137 15.31 -2.29 -0.05
CA ASP A 137 14.88 -2.43 -1.45
C ASP A 137 13.46 -3.03 -1.52
N GLN A 138 13.12 -3.94 -0.60
CA GLN A 138 11.78 -4.47 -0.40
C GLN A 138 10.77 -3.38 0.01
N ILE A 139 11.11 -2.51 0.96
CA ILE A 139 10.29 -1.35 1.39
C ILE A 139 9.99 -0.45 0.19
N GLN A 140 11.00 -0.14 -0.63
CA GLN A 140 10.80 0.66 -1.83
C GLN A 140 9.87 -0.04 -2.83
N ALA A 141 9.97 -1.36 -2.98
CA ALA A 141 9.09 -2.12 -3.85
C ALA A 141 7.62 -2.06 -3.39
N VAL A 142 7.37 -2.20 -2.08
CA VAL A 142 6.02 -2.05 -1.50
C VAL A 142 5.48 -0.65 -1.79
N ARG A 143 6.23 0.41 -1.47
CA ARG A 143 5.80 1.80 -1.68
C ARG A 143 5.42 2.09 -3.13
N ARG A 144 6.22 1.61 -4.09
CA ARG A 144 5.95 1.77 -5.53
C ARG A 144 4.64 1.12 -5.97
N VAL A 145 4.26 -0.01 -5.37
CA VAL A 145 2.99 -0.69 -5.71
C VAL A 145 1.82 0.05 -5.09
N THR A 146 1.93 0.41 -3.81
CA THR A 146 0.91 1.17 -3.09
C THR A 146 0.59 2.51 -3.81
N GLU A 147 1.60 3.29 -4.16
CA GLU A 147 1.42 4.57 -4.87
C GLU A 147 0.66 4.43 -6.20
N LYS A 148 0.92 3.37 -6.96
CA LYS A 148 0.22 3.10 -8.22
C LYS A 148 -1.26 2.75 -8.01
N GLN A 149 -1.58 2.03 -6.94
CA GLN A 149 -2.97 1.67 -6.63
C GLN A 149 -3.82 2.91 -6.30
N PHE A 150 -3.27 3.89 -5.58
CA PHE A 150 -3.97 5.16 -5.28
C PHE A 150 -4.28 6.00 -6.53
N VAL A 151 -3.39 6.00 -7.54
CA VAL A 151 -3.60 6.75 -8.79
C VAL A 151 -4.68 6.10 -9.68
N SER A 152 -4.91 4.79 -9.51
CA SER A 152 -5.88 4.03 -10.31
C SER A 152 -7.33 4.08 -9.81
N ILE A 153 -7.62 4.81 -8.73
CA ILE A 153 -9.01 5.12 -8.38
C ILE A 153 -9.53 6.07 -9.47
N PRO A 154 -10.46 5.64 -10.35
CA PRO A 154 -11.04 6.58 -11.31
C PRO A 154 -11.68 7.70 -10.49
N ALA A 155 -11.24 8.92 -10.75
CA ALA A 155 -11.71 10.16 -10.15
C ALA A 155 -13.20 10.41 -10.44
N THR A 156 -14.08 9.55 -9.95
CA THR A 156 -15.53 9.56 -10.17
C THR A 156 -16.30 9.72 -8.86
N THR A 157 -15.61 10.01 -7.76
CA THR A 157 -16.23 10.50 -6.54
C THR A 157 -15.47 11.71 -5.99
N LEU A 158 -15.10 12.63 -6.89
CA LEU A 158 -15.12 14.04 -6.52
C LEU A 158 -16.58 14.46 -6.56
N THR A 159 -17.25 14.41 -5.40
CA THR A 159 -18.59 14.96 -5.23
C THR A 159 -18.52 16.44 -5.58
N LEU A 160 -18.83 16.79 -6.83
CA LEU A 160 -19.16 18.14 -7.22
C LEU A 160 -20.48 18.48 -6.55
N LEU A 161 -20.40 18.94 -5.29
CA LEU A 161 -21.49 19.70 -4.68
C LEU A 161 -21.54 21.06 -5.38
N VAL A 162 -22.12 21.09 -6.58
CA VAL A 162 -22.57 22.34 -7.20
C VAL A 162 -23.83 22.75 -6.46
N TRP A 163 -23.67 23.64 -5.48
CA TRP A 163 -24.80 24.30 -4.83
C TRP A 163 -25.30 25.41 -5.77
N ARG A 164 -26.46 25.22 -6.38
CA ARG A 164 -27.10 26.21 -7.26
C ARG A 164 -27.95 27.17 -6.40
N SER A 165 -27.33 28.21 -5.84
CA SER A 165 -28.09 29.38 -5.40
C SER A 165 -28.29 30.33 -6.58
N MET A 166 -29.51 30.34 -7.09
CA MET A 166 -29.94 31.27 -8.12
C MET A 166 -30.15 32.65 -7.49
N ARG A 167 -29.19 33.57 -7.65
CA ARG A 167 -29.43 35.02 -7.69
C ARG A 167 -28.21 35.81 -8.17
N ALA A 168 -28.40 36.47 -9.31
CA ALA A 168 -27.68 37.62 -9.86
C ALA A 168 -26.15 37.55 -9.97
N TRP A 169 -25.69 37.31 -11.21
CA TRP A 169 -24.51 37.91 -11.85
C TRP A 169 -23.31 38.24 -10.94
N LEU A 170 -22.50 37.22 -10.62
CA LEU A 170 -21.03 37.29 -10.46
C LEU A 170 -20.53 35.90 -10.01
N VAL A 171 -19.89 35.15 -10.91
CA VAL A 171 -19.21 33.91 -10.54
C VAL A 171 -17.79 34.28 -10.09
N SER A 172 -17.60 34.39 -8.77
CA SER A 172 -16.26 34.53 -8.18
C SER A 172 -15.71 33.14 -7.89
N THR A 173 -14.72 32.69 -8.65
CA THR A 173 -14.07 31.40 -8.47
C THR A 173 -13.11 31.48 -7.27
N TYR A 174 -13.57 31.03 -6.10
CA TYR A 174 -12.68 30.82 -4.95
C TYR A 174 -12.36 29.32 -4.84
N CYS A 175 -11.15 28.93 -5.23
CA CYS A 175 -10.65 27.56 -5.06
C CYS A 175 -9.84 27.50 -3.76
N SER A 176 -10.47 27.11 -2.66
CA SER A 176 -9.77 26.81 -1.41
C SER A 176 -9.31 25.35 -1.43
N PHE A 177 -8.00 25.14 -1.60
CA PHE A 177 -7.36 23.84 -1.47
C PHE A 177 -7.34 23.44 0.03
N VAL A 178 -8.34 22.68 0.49
CA VAL A 178 -8.31 22.10 1.84
C VAL A 178 -7.50 20.82 1.78
N ARG A 179 -6.25 20.88 2.24
CA ARG A 179 -5.41 19.71 2.50
C ARG A 179 -5.81 19.13 3.85
N ALA A 180 -6.78 18.20 3.86
CA ALA A 180 -7.18 17.50 5.07
C ALA A 180 -6.37 16.20 5.26
N LYS A 181 -5.27 16.31 6.03
CA LYS A 181 -4.94 15.31 7.05
C LYS A 181 -5.09 16.03 8.39
N CYS A 182 -5.99 15.56 9.25
CA CYS A 182 -5.75 15.54 10.69
C CYS A 182 -6.81 14.72 11.42
N SER A 183 -6.31 13.75 12.19
CA SER A 183 -7.00 13.09 13.29
C SER A 183 -7.51 14.09 14.33
N ALA A 184 -8.53 13.64 15.05
CA ALA A 184 -9.09 14.09 16.33
C ALA A 184 -8.52 15.36 17.01
N ALA A 185 -9.49 16.16 17.51
CA ALA A 185 -9.42 17.17 18.58
C ALA A 185 -8.82 18.55 18.25
N ALA A 186 -9.69 19.55 18.09
CA ALA A 186 -9.59 20.84 18.78
C ALA A 186 -10.80 21.73 18.48
N ALA A 187 -11.21 22.48 19.49
CA ALA A 187 -12.42 23.26 19.60
C ALA A 187 -12.54 24.40 18.55
N ILE A 188 -13.80 24.64 18.19
CA ILE A 188 -14.28 25.78 17.42
C ILE A 188 -14.00 27.07 18.22
N SER A 189 -13.20 27.99 17.67
CA SER A 189 -13.26 29.39 18.05
C SER A 189 -13.18 30.29 16.81
N ARG A 190 -14.08 31.25 16.75
CA ARG A 190 -14.33 32.15 15.62
C ARG A 190 -13.24 33.23 15.60
N SER A 191 -12.58 33.43 14.48
CA SER A 191 -11.88 34.69 14.20
C SER A 191 -11.77 34.91 12.69
N ALA A 192 -12.40 35.99 12.24
CA ALA A 192 -12.44 36.46 10.88
C ALA A 192 -11.05 36.87 10.38
N TRP A 193 -10.69 36.46 9.16
CA TRP A 193 -9.52 36.97 8.45
C TRP A 193 -9.96 37.73 7.20
N ARG A 194 -9.67 39.03 7.17
CA ARG A 194 -9.76 39.89 5.98
C ARG A 194 -8.44 39.76 5.21
N TYR A 195 -8.51 39.49 3.91
CA TYR A 195 -7.36 39.62 3.01
C TYR A 195 -7.59 40.79 2.05
N GLY A 196 -6.60 41.69 1.97
CA GLY A 196 -6.50 42.73 0.95
C GLY A 196 -5.40 42.37 -0.06
N THR A 197 -5.61 42.67 -1.34
CA THR A 197 -4.60 42.50 -2.40
C THR A 197 -4.42 43.82 -3.14
N GLU A 198 -3.21 44.38 -3.13
CA GLU A 198 -2.84 45.50 -4.00
C GLU A 198 -2.33 45.01 -5.36
N ARG A 199 -2.70 45.71 -6.44
CA ARG A 199 -2.20 45.45 -7.80
C ARG A 199 -0.97 46.29 -8.07
N GLY A 200 0.20 45.66 -8.12
CA GLY A 200 1.39 46.21 -8.79
C GLY A 200 1.63 45.45 -10.09
N GLY A 201 1.73 46.17 -11.21
CA GLY A 201 2.06 45.62 -12.52
C GLY A 201 3.52 45.16 -12.60
N GLY A 202 3.79 44.17 -13.45
CA GLY A 202 5.13 43.64 -13.67
C GLY A 202 5.33 42.24 -13.08
N ASN A 203 5.80 41.35 -13.93
CA ASN A 203 5.83 39.90 -13.80
C ASN A 203 6.74 39.42 -12.65
N LEU A 204 6.22 39.17 -11.44
CA LEU A 204 6.73 38.24 -10.39
C LEU A 204 5.94 38.48 -9.08
N ARG A 205 5.01 37.58 -8.70
CA ARG A 205 4.35 37.66 -7.39
C ARG A 205 5.24 37.05 -6.30
N ARG A 206 5.89 37.89 -5.50
CA ARG A 206 6.46 37.50 -4.20
C ARG A 206 5.36 37.43 -3.17
N THR A 207 5.06 36.23 -2.68
CA THR A 207 4.33 36.06 -1.41
C THR A 207 5.32 36.29 -0.29
N VAL A 208 5.26 37.44 0.38
CA VAL A 208 6.00 37.70 1.61
C VAL A 208 5.22 37.04 2.75
N LEU A 209 5.77 35.95 3.31
CA LEU A 209 5.34 35.43 4.60
C LEU A 209 5.93 36.35 5.68
N PHE A 210 5.11 37.15 6.35
CA PHE A 210 5.50 37.73 7.63
C PHE A 210 5.54 36.58 8.66
N THR A 211 6.74 36.18 9.07
CA THR A 211 6.92 35.26 10.19
C THR A 211 6.58 35.97 11.50
N ARG A 212 5.84 35.24 12.32
CA ARG A 212 5.38 35.60 13.67
C ARG A 212 6.56 36.01 14.55
N GLN A 213 6.53 37.23 15.07
CA GLN A 213 7.44 37.64 16.14
C GLN A 213 6.88 37.07 17.47
N PRO A 214 7.70 36.42 18.30
CA PRO A 214 7.27 35.93 19.61
C PRO A 214 7.33 37.08 20.63
N ASP A 215 6.20 37.39 21.27
CA ASP A 215 6.21 38.26 22.45
C ASP A 215 6.87 37.49 23.61
N ALA A 216 8.03 38.01 24.00
CA ALA A 216 8.79 37.61 25.15
C ALA A 216 8.09 38.03 26.45
N HIS A 217 8.27 37.18 27.46
CA HIS A 217 8.24 37.44 28.90
C HIS A 217 8.07 38.90 29.36
N LEU A 218 7.12 39.12 30.29
CA LEU A 218 7.36 39.87 31.53
C LEU A 218 6.48 39.32 32.65
N THR A 219 7.10 38.59 33.58
CA THR A 219 6.72 38.55 35.01
C THR A 219 7.40 39.72 35.70
N GLY A 220 6.63 40.45 36.51
CA GLY A 220 7.08 41.52 37.40
C GLY A 220 5.86 42.10 38.10
#